data_AF-A0A522CVC3-F1
#
_entry.id   AF-A0A522CVC3-F1
#
_cell.length_a   1.000
_cell.length_b   1.000
_cell.length_c   1.000
_cell.angle_alpha   90.00
_cell.angle_beta   90.00
_cell.angle_gamma   90.00
#
_symmetry.space_group_name_H-M   'P 1'
#
loop_
_entity.id
_entity.type
_entity.pdbx_description
1 polymer ?
#
loop_
_entity_poly.entity_id
_entity_poly.type
_entity_poly.pdbx_seq_one_letter_code
_entity_poly.pdbx_strand_id
1 'polypeptide(L)'
;MFIHIGSRTIVSDKKVIAIFNVETLRRSPLNERYLTDLPDEVKTIVIDSEDAVITSIVSPFTVIKRTGLDDNDLAWRRAHAERV
;
A
#
# COMPACT_ATOMS: atom_id res chain seq x y z
N MET A 1 -4.07 1.07 -14.44
CA MET A 1 -3.89 2.22 -13.52
C MET A 1 -3.02 1.73 -12.38
N PHE A 2 -2.63 2.62 -11.48
CA PHE A 2 -1.75 2.28 -10.36
C PHE A 2 -2.35 2.77 -9.06
N ILE A 3 -2.06 2.04 -7.99
CA ILE A 3 -2.49 2.37 -6.64
C ILE A 3 -1.23 2.66 -5.83
N HIS A 4 -1.15 3.87 -5.30
CA HIS A 4 -0.09 4.24 -4.38
C HIS A 4 -0.56 3.96 -2.95
N ILE A 5 0.12 3.04 -2.26
CA ILE A 5 -0.25 2.53 -0.93
C ILE A 5 0.62 3.21 0.16
N GLY A 6 1.32 4.30 -0.16
CA GLY A 6 2.28 4.94 0.76
C GLY A 6 3.62 4.20 0.83
N SER A 7 4.56 4.73 1.61
CA SER A 7 5.93 4.19 1.77
C SER A 7 6.68 3.91 0.46
N ARG A 8 6.39 4.70 -0.60
CA ARG A 8 6.91 4.52 -1.97
C ARG A 8 6.47 3.22 -2.65
N THR A 9 5.49 2.52 -2.10
CA THR A 9 4.92 1.30 -2.67
C THR A 9 3.81 1.63 -3.64
N ILE A 10 3.99 1.21 -4.89
CA ILE A 10 3.04 1.38 -5.99
C ILE A 10 2.71 0.00 -6.54
N VAL A 11 1.43 -0.29 -6.69
CA VAL A 11 0.95 -1.56 -7.24
C VAL A 11 0.03 -1.31 -8.44
N SER A 12 -0.07 -2.29 -9.33
CA SER A 12 -1.04 -2.22 -10.42
C SER A 12 -2.44 -2.50 -9.91
N ASP A 13 -3.42 -1.66 -10.27
CA ASP A 13 -4.82 -1.88 -9.90
C ASP A 13 -5.39 -3.19 -10.48
N LYS A 14 -4.79 -3.69 -11.57
CA LYS A 14 -5.18 -4.96 -12.20
C LYS A 14 -4.79 -6.20 -11.39
N LYS A 15 -3.81 -6.06 -10.49
CA LYS A 15 -3.32 -7.16 -9.64
C LYS A 15 -3.91 -7.11 -8.24
N VAL A 16 -4.41 -5.95 -7.79
CA VAL A 16 -4.98 -5.82 -6.45
C VAL A 16 -6.37 -6.40 -6.40
N ILE A 17 -6.60 -7.30 -5.43
CA ILE A 17 -7.90 -7.89 -5.13
C ILE A 17 -8.60 -7.11 -4.01
N ALA A 18 -7.85 -6.73 -2.97
CA ALA A 18 -8.43 -6.03 -1.83
C ALA A 18 -7.43 -5.11 -1.12
N ILE A 19 -7.97 -4.06 -0.50
CA ILE A 19 -7.26 -3.13 0.37
C ILE A 19 -8.05 -3.03 1.66
N PHE A 20 -7.40 -3.33 2.78
CA PHE A 20 -8.04 -3.41 4.07
C PHE A 20 -7.35 -2.54 5.11
N ASN A 21 -8.17 -1.97 5.98
CA ASN A 21 -7.71 -1.41 7.24
C ASN A 21 -7.38 -2.56 8.22
N VAL A 22 -6.18 -2.53 8.82
CA VAL A 22 -5.72 -3.57 9.75
C VAL A 22 -6.63 -3.69 10.97
N GLU A 23 -7.05 -2.58 11.56
CA GLU A 23 -7.95 -2.56 12.72
C GLU A 23 -9.28 -3.26 12.40
N THR A 24 -9.80 -3.08 11.19
CA THR A 24 -11.01 -3.77 10.74
C THR A 24 -10.78 -5.27 10.55
N LEU A 25 -9.66 -5.68 9.94
CA LEU A 25 -9.34 -7.11 9.76
C LEU A 25 -9.19 -7.84 11.09
N ARG A 26 -8.58 -7.20 12.10
CA ARG A 26 -8.39 -7.76 13.45
C ARG A 26 -9.70 -8.12 14.17
N ARG A 27 -10.85 -7.60 13.73
CA ARG A 27 -12.15 -7.86 14.35
C ARG A 27 -12.71 -9.26 14.06
N SER A 28 -12.16 -9.98 13.09
CA SER A 28 -12.62 -11.33 12.72
C SER A 28 -11.47 -12.32 12.80
N PRO A 29 -11.60 -13.42 13.58
CA PRO A 29 -10.60 -14.49 13.64
C PRO A 29 -10.31 -15.14 12.28
N LEU A 30 -11.25 -15.10 11.34
CA LEU A 30 -11.06 -15.66 9.99
C LEU A 30 -9.95 -14.99 9.19
N ASN A 31 -9.51 -13.79 9.61
CA ASN A 31 -8.49 -13.01 8.92
C ASN A 31 -7.08 -13.21 9.49
N GLU A 32 -6.91 -14.06 10.50
CA GLU A 32 -5.65 -14.22 11.25
C GLU A 32 -4.45 -14.54 10.36
N ARG A 33 -4.68 -15.28 9.26
CA ARG A 33 -3.65 -15.58 8.25
C ARG A 33 -2.99 -14.33 7.65
N TYR A 34 -3.73 -13.23 7.52
CA TYR A 34 -3.21 -11.98 6.99
C TYR A 34 -2.63 -11.07 8.06
N LEU A 35 -2.73 -11.46 9.33
CA LEU A 35 -2.36 -10.66 10.50
C LEU A 35 -1.13 -11.22 11.22
N THR A 36 -0.61 -12.37 10.77
CA THR A 36 0.53 -13.07 11.37
C THR A 36 1.82 -12.27 11.15
N ASP A 37 2.64 -12.13 12.20
CA ASP A 37 3.95 -11.44 12.18
C ASP A 37 3.93 -9.98 11.70
N LEU A 38 2.78 -9.32 11.81
CA LEU A 38 2.62 -7.93 11.37
C LEU A 38 3.14 -6.93 12.42
N PRO A 39 4.00 -5.97 12.03
CA PRO A 39 4.41 -4.89 12.91
C PRO A 39 3.22 -4.06 13.38
N ASP A 40 3.29 -3.54 14.61
CA ASP A 40 2.20 -2.76 15.21
C ASP A 40 1.91 -1.44 14.49
N GLU A 41 2.89 -0.89 13.78
CA GLU A 41 2.74 0.34 13.00
C GLU A 41 1.92 0.17 11.71
N VAL A 42 1.62 -1.06 11.28
CA VAL A 42 0.92 -1.30 10.02
C VAL A 42 -0.56 -0.95 10.16
N LYS A 43 -1.06 -0.14 9.22
CA LYS A 43 -2.45 0.35 9.19
C LYS A 43 -3.23 -0.16 7.97
N THR A 44 -2.53 -0.54 6.92
CA THR A 44 -3.13 -1.04 5.67
C THR A 44 -2.52 -2.38 5.26
N ILE A 45 -3.36 -3.31 4.83
CA ILE A 45 -3.00 -4.54 4.13
C ILE A 45 -3.58 -4.49 2.73
N VAL A 46 -2.77 -4.85 1.74
CA VAL A 46 -3.18 -5.04 0.35
C VAL A 46 -2.92 -6.48 -0.03
N ILE A 47 -3.94 -7.10 -0.63
CA ILE A 47 -3.88 -8.48 -1.13
C ILE A 47 -3.96 -8.42 -2.64
N ASP A 48 -3.03 -9.09 -3.31
CA ASP A 48 -3.01 -9.19 -4.77
C ASP A 48 -3.59 -10.53 -5.27
N SER A 49 -3.59 -10.70 -6.59
CA SER A 49 -4.13 -11.86 -7.28
C SER A 49 -3.37 -13.17 -7.04
N GLU A 50 -2.17 -13.09 -6.45
CA GLU A 50 -1.32 -14.23 -6.09
C GLU A 50 -1.39 -14.52 -4.58
N ASP A 51 -2.36 -13.92 -3.87
CA ASP A 51 -2.51 -13.95 -2.40
C ASP A 51 -1.31 -13.34 -1.66
N ALA A 52 -0.51 -12.51 -2.35
CA ALA A 52 0.61 -11.83 -1.73
C ALA A 52 0.13 -10.66 -0.86
N VAL A 53 0.72 -10.52 0.33
CA VAL A 53 0.38 -9.51 1.31
C VAL A 53 1.38 -8.36 1.26
N ILE A 54 0.89 -7.17 0.95
CA ILE A 54 1.66 -5.93 0.94
C ILE A 54 1.15 -5.04 2.07
N THR A 55 2.04 -4.63 2.97
CA THR A 55 1.70 -3.87 4.17
C THR A 55 2.10 -2.40 4.05
N SER A 56 1.37 -1.52 4.71
CA SER A 56 1.75 -0.10 4.79
C SER A 56 1.36 0.54 6.13
N ILE A 57 2.21 1.46 6.59
CA ILE A 57 2.01 2.25 7.81
C ILE A 57 1.00 3.39 7.64
N VAL A 58 0.68 3.74 6.38
CA VAL A 58 -0.32 4.77 6.09
C VAL A 58 -1.72 4.17 6.10
N SER A 59 -2.70 5.02 6.42
CA SER A 59 -4.11 4.61 6.47
C SER A 59 -4.66 4.33 5.07
N PRO A 60 -5.61 3.39 4.88
CA PRO A 60 -6.15 3.08 3.56
C PRO A 60 -6.91 4.27 2.96
N PHE A 61 -7.38 5.21 3.78
CA PHE A 61 -7.98 6.47 3.32
C PHE A 61 -6.98 7.39 2.58
N THR A 62 -5.68 7.12 2.69
CA THR A 62 -4.61 7.86 2.01
C THR A 62 -4.14 7.20 0.72
N VAL A 63 -4.77 6.09 0.32
CA VAL A 63 -4.46 5.36 -0.90
C VAL A 63 -4.96 6.15 -2.12
N ILE A 64 -4.09 6.38 -3.09
CA ILE A 64 -4.39 7.20 -4.28
C ILE A 64 -4.33 6.33 -5.53
N LYS A 65 -5.44 6.29 -6.30
CA LYS A 65 -5.48 5.67 -7.62
C LYS A 65 -5.02 6.67 -8.69
N ARG A 66 -4.07 6.27 -9.53
CA ARG A 66 -3.45 7.10 -10.58
C ARG A 66 -3.64 6.48 -11.95
N THR A 67 -3.94 7.30 -12.96
CA THR A 67 -4.12 6.87 -14.36
C THR A 67 -2.79 6.50 -15.02
N GLY A 68 -1.71 7.17 -14.66
CA GLY A 68 -0.34 6.93 -15.12
C GLY A 68 0.69 6.95 -13.99
N LEU A 69 1.95 6.74 -14.38
CA LEU A 69 3.15 6.92 -13.55
C LEU A 69 4.13 7.82 -14.30
N ASP A 70 3.63 8.93 -14.85
CA ASP A 70 4.54 9.90 -15.44
C ASP A 70 5.32 10.64 -14.35
N ASP A 71 6.43 11.28 -14.73
CA ASP A 71 7.28 12.04 -13.81
C ASP A 71 6.54 13.19 -13.12
N ASN A 72 5.38 13.62 -13.65
CA ASN A 72 4.54 14.66 -13.06
C ASN A 72 3.59 14.09 -11.99
N ASP A 73 3.17 12.84 -12.11
CA ASP A 73 2.32 12.13 -11.16
C ASP A 73 3.09 11.68 -9.91
N LEU A 74 4.40 11.45 -10.03
CA LEU A 74 5.27 11.07 -8.92
C LEU A 74 5.83 12.32 -8.21
N ALA A 75 4.98 13.03 -7.46
CA ALA A 75 5.35 14.19 -6.65
C ALA A 75 6.25 13.87 -5.42
N TRP A 76 7.14 12.88 -5.53
CA TRP A 76 8.16 12.62 -4.53
C TRP A 76 9.36 13.51 -4.81
N ARG A 77 9.54 14.50 -3.93
CA ARG A 77 10.67 15.42 -3.87
C ARG A 77 11.98 14.63 -4.14
N ARG A 78 12.62 14.87 -5.28
CA ARG A 78 14.07 14.60 -5.41
C ARG A 78 14.70 15.33 -4.23
N ALA A 79 15.31 14.59 -3.30
CA ALA A 79 16.38 15.19 -2.52
C ALA A 79 17.31 15.81 -3.54
N HIS A 80 17.64 17.09 -3.34
CA HIS A 80 18.73 17.74 -4.03
C HIS A 80 19.95 16.80 -3.95
N ALA A 81 20.19 16.02 -4.99
CA ALA A 81 21.52 15.53 -5.30
C ALA A 81 22.25 16.75 -5.85
N GLU A 82 22.69 17.60 -4.91
CA GLU A 82 23.70 18.59 -5.21
C GLU A 82 24.89 17.85 -5.81
N ARG A 83 25.09 18.13 -7.09
CA ARG A 83 26.39 18.05 -7.74
C ARG A 83 27.36 18.90 -6.93
N VAL A 84 28.34 18.29 -6.27
CA VAL A 84 29.79 18.55 -6.40
C VAL A 84 30.52 17.28 -5.99
#